data_AF-A0A6I4HTY1-F1
#
_entry.id   AF-A0A6I4HTY1-F1
#
_cell.length_a   1.000
_cell.length_b   1.000
_cell.length_c   1.000
_cell.angle_alpha   90.00
_cell.angle_beta   90.00
_cell.angle_gamma   90.00
#
_symmetry.space_group_name_H-M   'P 1'
#
loop_
_entity.id
_entity.type
_entity.pdbx_description
1 polymer ?
#
loop_
_entity_poly.entity_id
_entity_poly.type
_entity_poly.pdbx_seq_one_letter_code
_entity_poly.pdbx_strand_id
1 'polypeptide(L)'
;MFKKTHLTKTIGVMLVIAIVSVVYFNWRLITIHYHIFKADHFSKNDKLYISQQIYSKPDSGIVIPFFAKFKSRDGNDRELAGLIPYGVSLDSLRKYKTRCIGSYEKSAVLYGKFRDKFIPGGFYAFKADKRFTQVDSLFSSEIPKGYEVDTQFYYVPYSAVTKN
;
A
#
# COMPACT_ATOMS: atom_id res chain seq x y z
N MET A 1 20.42 -33.35 42.00
CA MET A 1 21.13 -33.01 40.74
C MET A 1 20.11 -32.88 39.61
N PHE A 2 19.36 -31.77 39.57
CA PHE A 2 18.42 -31.50 38.49
C PHE A 2 19.23 -31.31 37.21
N LYS A 3 19.09 -32.28 36.31
CA LYS A 3 19.96 -32.49 35.15
C LYS A 3 19.89 -31.27 34.24
N LYS A 4 21.04 -30.66 33.91
CA LYS A 4 21.19 -29.54 32.95
C LYS A 4 20.38 -29.74 31.65
N THR A 5 20.13 -30.99 31.26
CA THR A 5 19.30 -31.40 30.12
C THR A 5 17.81 -31.07 30.24
N HIS A 6 17.23 -30.96 31.44
CA HIS A 6 15.85 -30.50 31.61
C HIS A 6 15.73 -28.99 31.41
N LEU A 7 16.71 -28.23 31.89
CA LEU A 7 16.72 -26.77 31.75
C LEU A 7 16.85 -26.35 30.28
N THR A 8 17.75 -26.98 29.50
CA THR A 8 17.90 -26.71 28.06
C THR A 8 16.65 -27.05 27.26
N LYS A 9 15.94 -28.14 27.60
CA LYS A 9 14.66 -28.48 26.95
C LYS A 9 13.57 -27.45 27.23
N THR A 10 13.43 -27.00 28.48
CA THR A 10 12.42 -25.99 28.85
C THR A 10 12.68 -24.65 28.17
N ILE A 11 13.94 -24.20 28.10
CA ILE A 11 14.31 -22.97 27.38
C ILE A 11 13.98 -23.09 25.89
N GLY A 12 14.30 -24.24 25.27
CA GLY A 12 13.97 -24.49 23.86
C GLY A 12 12.47 -24.40 23.58
N VAL A 13 11.63 -25.01 24.43
CA VAL A 13 10.16 -24.94 24.29
C VAL A 13 9.66 -23.50 24.44
N MET A 14 10.17 -22.74 25.42
CA MET A 14 9.78 -21.33 25.58
C MET A 14 10.18 -20.47 24.38
N LEU A 15 11.34 -20.73 23.78
CA LEU A 15 11.80 -20.05 22.56
C LEU A 15 10.87 -20.34 21.38
N VAL A 16 10.47 -21.59 21.18
CA VAL A 16 9.52 -21.97 20.12
C VAL A 16 8.16 -21.31 20.34
N ILE A 17 7.63 -21.30 21.57
CA ILE A 17 6.36 -20.62 21.89
C ILE A 17 6.45 -19.12 21.62
N ALA A 18 7.58 -18.49 22.00
CA ALA A 18 7.80 -17.07 21.75
C ALA A 18 7.81 -16.78 20.23
N ILE A 19 8.53 -17.57 19.43
CA ILE A 19 8.58 -17.43 17.98
C ILE A 19 7.19 -17.62 17.36
N VAL A 20 6.46 -18.68 17.73
CA VAL A 20 5.11 -18.96 17.21
C VAL A 20 4.15 -17.83 17.57
N SER A 21 4.24 -17.31 18.79
CA SER A 21 3.42 -16.18 19.23
C SER A 21 3.71 -14.93 18.40
N VAL A 22 4.98 -14.57 18.21
CA VAL A 22 5.38 -13.43 17.38
C VAL A 22 4.88 -13.60 15.95
N VAL A 23 5.02 -14.79 15.36
CA VAL A 23 4.53 -15.08 14.00
C VAL A 23 3.01 -14.98 13.94
N TYR A 24 2.29 -15.52 14.93
CA TYR A 24 0.83 -15.46 14.99
C TYR A 24 0.32 -14.01 15.11
N PHE A 25 0.91 -13.21 16.00
CA PHE A 25 0.56 -11.80 16.17
C PHE A 25 0.87 -10.96 14.93
N ASN A 26 1.96 -11.29 14.20
CA ASN A 26 2.39 -10.57 13.01
C ASN A 26 1.93 -11.23 11.70
N TRP A 27 1.10 -12.27 11.75
CA TRP A 27 0.75 -13.08 10.58
C TRP A 27 0.19 -12.25 9.42
N ARG A 28 -0.63 -11.24 9.73
CA ARG A 28 -1.16 -10.29 8.73
C ARG A 28 -0.06 -9.51 8.01
N LEU A 29 0.93 -8.98 8.74
CA LEU A 29 2.03 -8.22 8.14
C LEU A 29 2.93 -9.13 7.30
N ILE A 30 3.19 -10.34 7.78
CA ILE A 30 3.97 -11.36 7.06
C ILE A 30 3.24 -11.77 5.79
N THR A 31 1.93 -12.00 5.87
CA THR A 31 1.10 -12.38 4.72
C THR A 31 1.06 -11.25 3.69
N ILE A 32 0.88 -10.00 4.13
CA ILE A 32 1.00 -8.84 3.24
C ILE A 32 2.38 -8.84 2.59
N HIS A 33 3.47 -8.83 3.35
CA HIS A 33 4.84 -8.83 2.79
C HIS A 33 5.09 -9.98 1.83
N TYR A 34 4.63 -11.19 2.14
CA TYR A 34 4.76 -12.34 1.26
C TYR A 34 4.01 -12.13 -0.05
N HIS A 35 2.78 -11.62 0.00
CA HIS A 35 2.03 -11.27 -1.20
C HIS A 35 2.67 -10.13 -1.97
N ILE A 36 3.27 -9.14 -1.29
CA ILE A 36 4.07 -8.11 -1.93
C ILE A 36 5.23 -8.75 -2.69
N PHE A 37 6.08 -9.51 -2.00
CA PHE A 37 7.26 -10.13 -2.59
C PHE A 37 6.91 -11.06 -3.76
N LYS A 38 5.81 -11.81 -3.65
CA LYS A 38 5.36 -12.73 -4.69
C LYS A 38 4.71 -12.01 -5.87
N ALA A 39 4.04 -10.88 -5.64
CA ALA A 39 3.32 -10.12 -6.68
C ALA A 39 4.15 -8.97 -7.28
N ASP A 40 5.26 -8.58 -6.65
CA ASP A 40 6.12 -7.51 -7.13
C ASP A 40 6.95 -8.01 -8.33
N HIS A 41 6.33 -7.90 -9.50
CA HIS A 41 6.93 -8.27 -10.78
C HIS A 41 7.49 -7.06 -11.53
N PHE A 42 7.69 -5.95 -10.82
CA PHE A 42 8.15 -4.68 -11.37
C PHE A 42 9.59 -4.38 -10.96
N SER A 43 10.39 -3.96 -11.93
CA SER A 43 11.70 -3.36 -11.72
C SER A 43 11.57 -1.84 -11.67
N LYS A 44 12.54 -1.18 -11.02
CA LYS A 44 12.60 0.29 -10.98
C LYS A 44 12.52 0.86 -12.40
N ASN A 45 11.66 1.87 -12.57
CA ASN A 45 11.29 2.53 -13.82
C ASN A 45 10.37 1.75 -14.76
N ASP A 46 9.91 0.55 -14.41
CA ASP A 46 8.88 -0.14 -15.19
C ASP A 46 7.61 0.71 -15.29
N LYS A 47 6.94 0.66 -16.44
CA LYS A 47 5.69 1.39 -16.63
C LYS A 47 4.57 0.71 -15.84
N LEU A 48 3.87 1.49 -15.01
CA LEU A 48 2.69 1.02 -14.32
C LEU A 48 1.42 1.34 -15.10
N TYR A 49 0.53 0.36 -15.23
CA TYR A 49 -0.74 0.51 -15.92
C TYR A 49 -1.90 0.22 -14.98
N ILE A 50 -2.95 1.03 -15.06
CA ILE A 50 -4.23 0.76 -14.40
C ILE A 50 -5.21 0.21 -15.45
N SER A 51 -5.99 -0.80 -15.08
CA SER A 51 -6.98 -1.46 -15.94
C SER A 51 -8.40 -1.23 -15.46
N GLN A 52 -9.34 -1.09 -16.41
CA GLN A 52 -10.77 -0.96 -16.13
C GLN A 52 -11.37 -2.21 -15.45
N GLN A 53 -10.81 -3.41 -15.69
CA GLN A 53 -11.42 -4.68 -15.25
C GLN A 53 -11.65 -4.76 -13.73
N ILE A 54 -10.81 -4.07 -12.95
CA ILE A 54 -10.86 -4.06 -11.49
C ILE A 54 -12.02 -3.21 -10.95
N TYR A 55 -12.54 -2.27 -11.76
CA TYR A 55 -13.56 -1.30 -11.37
C TYR A 55 -14.82 -1.50 -12.22
N SER A 56 -15.49 -2.63 -12.01
CA SER A 56 -16.56 -3.16 -12.86
C SER A 56 -17.93 -2.46 -12.71
N LYS A 57 -18.02 -1.28 -12.06
CA LYS A 57 -19.27 -0.51 -11.93
C LYS A 57 -19.26 0.68 -12.89
N PRO A 58 -19.79 0.50 -14.12
CA PRO A 58 -19.64 1.45 -15.20
C PRO A 58 -20.27 2.82 -14.92
N ASP A 59 -21.34 2.96 -14.14
CA ASP A 59 -22.15 4.20 -14.19
C ASP A 59 -21.78 5.30 -13.18
N SER A 60 -20.63 5.20 -12.53
CA SER A 60 -20.39 5.95 -11.29
C SER A 60 -19.47 7.17 -11.40
N GLY A 61 -18.94 7.49 -12.59
CA GLY A 61 -17.96 8.58 -12.76
C GLY A 61 -16.73 8.43 -11.86
N ILE A 62 -16.51 7.23 -11.29
CA ILE A 62 -15.49 6.97 -10.27
C ILE A 62 -14.12 7.25 -10.87
N VAL A 63 -13.31 7.94 -10.09
CA VAL A 63 -11.88 8.12 -10.36
C VAL A 63 -11.15 7.08 -9.56
N ILE A 64 -10.17 6.41 -10.17
CA ILE A 64 -9.25 5.55 -9.42
C ILE A 64 -8.29 6.49 -8.69
N PRO A 65 -8.41 6.62 -7.35
CA PRO A 65 -7.67 7.64 -6.65
C PRO A 65 -6.21 7.23 -6.49
N PHE A 66 -5.35 8.22 -6.59
CA PHE A 66 -3.99 8.09 -6.11
C PHE A 66 -3.93 8.45 -4.63
N PHE A 67 -2.87 7.99 -4.00
CA PHE A 67 -2.58 8.25 -2.61
C PHE A 67 -1.25 9.00 -2.50
N ALA A 68 -1.12 9.84 -1.49
CA ALA A 68 0.16 10.35 -1.04
C ALA A 68 0.52 9.71 0.30
N LYS A 69 1.81 9.67 0.58
CA LYS A 69 2.29 9.23 1.88
C LYS A 69 2.26 10.41 2.84
N PHE A 70 1.67 10.22 4.02
CA PHE A 70 1.77 11.18 5.12
C PHE A 70 2.83 10.73 6.11
N LYS A 71 3.79 11.61 6.39
CA LYS A 71 4.86 11.41 7.37
C LYS A 71 4.54 12.16 8.64
N SER A 72 4.76 11.53 9.79
CA SER A 72 4.66 12.22 11.08
C SER A 72 5.87 13.13 11.27
N ARG A 73 5.62 14.37 11.70
CA ARG A 73 6.68 15.37 11.97
C ARG A 73 7.60 14.93 13.10
N ASP A 74 7.07 14.13 14.03
CA ASP A 74 7.81 13.65 15.20
C ASP A 74 8.51 12.32 14.93
N GLY A 75 8.39 11.76 13.72
CA GLY A 75 9.10 10.56 13.26
C GLY A 75 8.67 9.23 13.91
N ASN A 76 7.81 9.26 14.93
CA ASN A 76 7.45 8.10 15.74
C ASN A 76 6.17 7.37 15.28
N ASP A 77 5.44 7.91 14.32
CA ASP A 77 4.21 7.27 13.86
C ASP A 77 4.34 6.49 12.55
N ARG A 78 3.35 5.63 12.33
CA ARG A 78 3.18 4.86 11.10
C ARG A 78 3.03 5.78 9.90
N GLU A 79 3.67 5.41 8.78
CA GLU A 79 3.44 6.06 7.49
C GLU A 79 2.00 5.80 7.02
N LEU A 80 1.25 6.86 6.76
CA LEU A 80 -0.16 6.76 6.36
C LEU A 80 -0.31 6.94 4.85
N ALA A 81 -1.30 6.29 4.26
CA ALA A 81 -1.77 6.59 2.92
C ALA A 81 -2.98 7.52 3.00
N GLY A 82 -2.84 8.73 2.45
CA GLY A 82 -3.92 9.69 2.33
C GLY A 82 -4.40 9.82 0.89
N LEU A 83 -5.71 9.99 0.71
CA LEU A 83 -6.29 10.26 -0.60
C LEU A 83 -5.91 11.67 -1.04
N ILE A 84 -5.56 11.81 -2.31
CA ILE A 84 -5.22 13.09 -2.93
C ILE A 84 -6.12 13.36 -4.14
N PRO A 85 -6.28 14.63 -4.56
CA PRO A 85 -7.16 15.02 -5.68
C PRO A 85 -6.53 14.69 -7.05
N TYR A 86 -5.90 13.54 -7.18
CA TYR A 86 -5.32 13.04 -8.43
C TYR A 86 -5.76 11.60 -8.64
N GLY A 87 -6.00 11.26 -9.90
CA GLY A 87 -6.33 9.91 -10.25
C GLY A 87 -6.53 9.73 -11.74
N VAL A 88 -7.08 8.58 -12.11
CA VAL A 88 -7.44 8.27 -13.48
C VAL A 88 -8.97 8.28 -13.62
N SER A 89 -9.48 9.14 -14.51
CA SER A 89 -10.88 9.09 -14.92
C SER A 89 -11.23 7.76 -15.57
N LEU A 90 -12.34 7.15 -15.14
CA LEU A 90 -12.87 5.94 -15.77
C LEU A 90 -13.19 6.14 -17.26
N ASP A 91 -13.58 7.33 -17.71
CA ASP A 91 -13.86 7.58 -19.14
C ASP A 91 -12.59 7.39 -19.99
N SER A 92 -11.45 7.83 -19.47
CA SER A 92 -10.17 7.56 -20.11
C SER A 92 -9.85 6.06 -20.12
N LEU A 93 -10.22 5.32 -19.07
CA LEU A 93 -10.00 3.87 -19.03
C LEU A 93 -10.97 3.13 -19.94
N ARG A 94 -12.22 3.58 -20.10
CA ARG A 94 -13.18 2.98 -21.05
C ARG A 94 -12.67 3.05 -22.48
N LYS A 95 -12.07 4.17 -22.87
CA LYS A 95 -11.54 4.36 -24.23
C LYS A 95 -10.36 3.45 -24.54
N TYR A 96 -9.43 3.28 -23.59
CA TYR A 96 -8.14 2.61 -23.85
C TYR A 96 -7.98 1.26 -23.13
N LYS A 97 -8.97 0.84 -22.32
CA LYS A 97 -9.00 -0.32 -21.40
C LYS A 97 -7.94 -0.33 -20.31
N THR A 98 -6.75 0.19 -20.62
CA THR A 98 -5.63 0.41 -19.70
C THR A 98 -5.06 1.82 -19.88
N ARG A 99 -4.43 2.36 -18.84
CA ARG A 99 -3.71 3.65 -18.93
C ARG A 99 -2.41 3.59 -18.14
N CYS A 100 -1.32 4.04 -18.76
CA CYS A 100 -0.04 4.23 -18.07
C CYS A 100 -0.18 5.36 -17.05
N ILE A 101 0.19 5.09 -15.80
CA ILE A 101 0.17 6.07 -14.71
C ILE A 101 1.57 6.58 -14.34
N GLY A 102 2.59 6.13 -15.04
CA GLY A 102 3.97 6.57 -14.82
C GLY A 102 4.90 5.40 -14.57
N SER A 103 5.99 5.68 -13.87
CA SER A 103 7.08 4.73 -13.67
C SER A 103 7.14 4.24 -12.23
N TYR A 104 7.18 2.92 -12.05
CA TYR A 104 7.38 2.24 -10.79
C TYR A 104 8.69 2.68 -10.14
N GLU A 105 8.66 2.87 -8.82
CA GLU A 105 9.84 3.20 -8.02
C GLU A 105 10.11 2.12 -6.99
N LYS A 106 9.09 1.73 -6.23
CA LYS A 106 9.18 0.69 -5.20
C LYS A 106 7.81 0.23 -4.72
N SER A 107 7.79 -0.94 -4.11
CA SER A 107 6.72 -1.42 -3.25
C SER A 107 6.74 -0.75 -1.86
N ALA A 108 5.57 -0.53 -1.26
CA ALA A 108 5.44 0.04 0.08
C ALA A 108 4.22 -0.54 0.83
N VAL A 109 4.36 -0.68 2.15
CA VAL A 109 3.22 -0.91 3.06
C VAL A 109 2.87 0.41 3.72
N LEU A 110 1.66 0.91 3.46
CA LEU A 110 1.15 2.13 4.10
C LEU A 110 -0.14 1.82 4.85
N TYR A 111 -0.43 2.60 5.88
CA TYR A 111 -1.66 2.43 6.67
C TYR A 111 -2.77 3.33 6.13
N GLY A 112 -3.85 2.73 5.65
CA GLY A 112 -5.08 3.45 5.30
C GLY A 112 -6.03 3.51 6.49
N LYS A 113 -6.77 4.62 6.64
CA LYS A 113 -7.86 4.71 7.61
C LYS A 113 -9.12 4.08 7.03
N PHE A 114 -9.65 3.05 7.70
CA PHE A 114 -10.94 2.45 7.38
C PHE A 114 -11.80 2.47 8.64
N ARG A 115 -12.89 3.28 8.61
CA ARG A 115 -13.65 3.64 9.81
C ARG A 115 -12.68 4.25 10.85
N ASP A 116 -12.63 3.71 12.06
CA ASP A 116 -11.76 4.19 13.16
C ASP A 116 -10.49 3.37 13.34
N LYS A 117 -10.11 2.55 12.35
CA LYS A 117 -8.92 1.70 12.42
C LYS A 117 -7.96 1.96 11.27
N PHE A 118 -6.67 1.93 11.59
CA PHE A 118 -5.59 1.93 10.60
C PHE A 118 -5.29 0.50 10.18
N ILE A 119 -5.44 0.23 8.88
CA ILE A 119 -5.22 -1.08 8.29
C ILE A 119 -4.05 -0.97 7.31
N PRO A 120 -3.05 -1.86 7.40
CA PRO A 120 -1.96 -1.88 6.43
C PRO A 120 -2.48 -2.34 5.06
N GLY A 121 -2.03 -1.66 4.00
CA GLY A 121 -2.27 -2.02 2.61
C GLY A 121 -0.96 -1.99 1.80
N GLY A 122 -0.90 -2.79 0.73
CA GLY A 122 0.22 -2.78 -0.22
C GLY A 122 -0.01 -1.75 -1.33
N PHE A 123 0.99 -0.91 -1.57
CA PHE A 123 0.95 0.18 -2.54
C PHE A 123 2.21 0.23 -3.40
N TYR A 124 2.03 0.43 -4.70
CA TYR A 124 3.12 0.71 -5.62
C TYR A 124 3.38 2.21 -5.59
N ALA A 125 4.60 2.59 -5.23
CA ALA A 125 5.08 3.95 -5.36
C ALA A 125 5.51 4.20 -6.81
N PHE A 126 5.09 5.32 -7.37
CA PHE A 126 5.41 5.68 -8.74
C PHE A 126 5.64 7.18 -8.91
N LYS A 127 6.44 7.53 -9.91
CA LYS A 127 6.53 8.89 -10.43
C LYS A 127 5.46 9.08 -11.48
N ALA A 128 4.62 10.07 -11.26
CA ALA A 128 3.57 10.44 -12.18
C ALA A 128 4.12 10.93 -13.54
N ASP A 129 3.55 10.44 -14.64
CA ASP A 129 3.58 11.14 -15.94
C ASP A 129 2.75 12.44 -15.86
N LYS A 130 3.18 13.56 -16.47
CA LYS A 130 2.56 14.90 -16.33
C LYS A 130 1.10 15.01 -16.83
N ARG A 131 0.50 13.92 -17.30
CA ARG A 131 -0.79 13.85 -17.99
C ARG A 131 -1.96 13.46 -17.09
N PHE A 132 -1.84 13.55 -15.77
CA PHE A 132 -2.98 13.25 -14.89
C PHE A 132 -3.99 14.37 -14.86
N THR A 133 -5.24 13.94 -14.72
CA THR A 133 -6.35 14.83 -14.45
C THR A 133 -6.32 15.10 -12.95
N GLN A 134 -6.10 16.36 -12.58
CA GLN A 134 -6.49 16.84 -11.26
C GLN A 134 -8.00 16.61 -11.15
N VAL A 135 -8.42 15.91 -10.12
CA VAL A 135 -9.83 15.63 -9.90
C VAL A 135 -10.29 16.55 -8.81
N ASP A 136 -10.86 17.68 -9.23
CA ASP A 136 -11.30 18.77 -8.36
C ASP A 136 -12.33 18.34 -7.30
N SER A 137 -12.95 17.16 -7.46
CA SER A 137 -13.97 16.62 -6.56
C SER A 137 -13.51 15.48 -5.63
N LEU A 138 -12.25 15.04 -5.71
CA LEU A 138 -11.77 13.96 -4.86
C LEU A 138 -11.25 14.48 -3.52
N PHE A 139 -12.08 14.24 -2.50
CA PHE A 139 -11.74 14.16 -1.07
C PHE A 139 -10.26 14.40 -0.77
N SER A 140 -9.87 15.65 -0.48
CA SER A 140 -8.68 15.85 0.32
C SER A 140 -9.00 15.22 1.67
N SER A 141 -8.46 14.03 1.95
CA SER A 141 -8.45 13.59 3.34
C SER A 141 -7.72 14.68 4.10
N GLU A 142 -8.38 15.31 5.08
CA GLU A 142 -7.74 16.29 5.94
C GLU A 142 -6.43 15.66 6.44
N ILE A 143 -5.32 16.34 6.15
CA ILE A 143 -4.01 15.88 6.59
C ILE A 143 -4.10 15.79 8.12
N PRO A 144 -3.86 14.61 8.73
CA PRO A 144 -3.97 14.48 10.17
C PRO A 144 -3.04 15.47 10.88
N LYS A 145 -3.48 16.01 12.02
CA LYS A 145 -2.63 16.91 12.82
C LYS A 145 -1.31 16.21 13.15
N GLY A 146 -0.20 16.93 12.98
CA GLY A 146 1.15 16.39 13.20
C GLY A 146 1.77 15.69 12.00
N TYR A 147 1.07 15.60 10.87
CA TYR A 147 1.58 14.98 9.64
C TYR A 147 1.87 16.02 8.55
N GLU A 148 2.76 15.64 7.63
CA GLU A 148 3.05 16.35 6.39
C GLU A 148 2.91 15.40 5.19
N VAL A 149 2.62 15.97 4.01
CA VAL A 149 2.50 15.21 2.77
C VAL A 149 3.88 15.03 2.15
N ASP A 150 4.27 13.78 1.91
CA ASP A 150 5.43 13.43 1.10
C ASP A 150 5.05 13.48 -0.38
N THR A 151 5.50 14.51 -1.08
CA THR A 151 5.19 14.76 -2.50
C THR A 151 6.15 14.06 -3.46
N GLN A 152 7.11 13.28 -2.96
CA GLN A 152 8.13 12.65 -3.81
C GLN A 152 7.53 11.61 -4.75
N PHE A 153 6.54 10.85 -4.28
CA PHE A 153 5.93 9.76 -5.02
C PHE A 153 4.42 9.75 -4.82
N TYR A 154 3.73 9.21 -5.84
CA TYR A 154 2.34 8.84 -5.74
C TYR A 154 2.23 7.35 -5.46
N TYR A 155 1.11 6.94 -4.87
CA TYR A 155 0.87 5.58 -4.45
C TYR A 155 -0.45 5.07 -5.04
N VAL A 156 -0.43 3.83 -5.51
CA VAL A 156 -1.62 3.14 -6.02
C VAL A 156 -1.72 1.75 -5.38
N PRO A 157 -2.90 1.29 -4.95
CA PRO A 157 -3.04 -0.06 -4.39
C PRO A 157 -2.62 -1.12 -5.40
N TYR A 158 -1.98 -2.20 -4.94
CA TYR A 158 -1.54 -3.27 -5.83
C TYR A 158 -2.66 -3.88 -6.67
N SER A 159 -3.84 -4.02 -6.07
CA SER A 159 -5.02 -4.56 -6.74
C SER A 159 -5.49 -3.73 -7.93
N ALA A 160 -5.04 -2.47 -8.05
CA ALA A 160 -5.45 -1.55 -9.11
C ALA A 160 -4.51 -1.58 -10.33
N VAL A 161 -3.37 -2.25 -10.24
CA VAL A 161 -2.32 -2.24 -11.26
C VAL A 161 -2.27 -3.58 -12.01
N THR A 162 -2.06 -3.50 -13.32
CA THR A 162 -1.79 -4.67 -14.19
C THR A 162 -0.44 -4.53 -14.87
N LYS A 163 0.18 -5.67 -15.18
CA LYS A 163 1.27 -5.77 -16.16
C LYS A 163 0.64 -5.96 -17.55
N ASN A 164 1.14 -5.22 -18.55
CA ASN A 164 0.83 -5.46 -19.96
C ASN A 164 1.91 -6.34 -20.57
#